data_AF-A0A848NCP5-F1
#
_entry.id   AF-A0A848NCP5-F1
#
_cell.length_a   1.000
_cell.length_b   1.000
_cell.length_c   1.000
_cell.angle_alpha   90.00
_cell.angle_beta   90.00
_cell.angle_gamma   90.00
#
_symmetry.space_group_name_H-M   'P 1'
#
loop_
_entity.id
_entity.type
_entity.pdbx_description
1 polymer ?
#
loop_
_entity_poly.entity_id
_entity_poly.type
_entity_poly.pdbx_seq_one_letter_code
_entity_poly.pdbx_strand_id
1 'polypeptide(L)'
;MTIRELKDGPRLQIAFSYRGEQCRELLPAAKVTKSYLEYAAGLRAEIRRKITDGTFSYRAYFPESPAAARLEPSPAAIPGAKLLLGALLDAQLALYEKQAANGSIPASTLLGYAQAIKHYLRPRWGDTPVNELAPADLRAWIAGMGVTGKTGRNRLTPLRSVLDDAVNDELLDSNPLDRIALGKLIKQTATKSNYEVDPFDMDEVAALCKAARADELPLIQFWFEAGLRPGEIQAVEWSSVDWVHGRVRIDDNIVTGMVEGKAAQVRKAPKTQAGIRDVDLSPLALAALQAQKAFTFLAGGRIWHDPRKSEPWASDAQIRKSRWQPLCKRAGVRYRNPYQMRHTYASTRLTAGANPWYIADQLGHTDVEMVFKIYGKFIPKNFQRAGAFTPVSHADQVADKTGTVSG
;
A
#
# COMPACT_ATOMS: atom_id res chain seq x y z
N MET A 1 48.08 23.16 -22.15
CA MET A 1 47.59 22.69 -23.47
C MET A 1 48.79 22.66 -24.38
N THR A 2 48.93 21.64 -25.20
CA THR A 2 50.09 21.45 -26.08
C THR A 2 49.63 20.91 -27.43
N ILE A 3 50.28 21.28 -28.52
CA ILE A 3 50.05 20.70 -29.85
C ILE A 3 50.92 19.45 -29.97
N ARG A 4 50.34 18.33 -30.40
CA ARG A 4 51.02 17.04 -30.62
C ARG A 4 51.01 16.71 -32.11
N GLU A 5 52.19 16.56 -32.69
CA GLU A 5 52.36 16.05 -34.05
C GLU A 5 52.14 14.53 -34.07
N LEU A 6 51.20 14.06 -34.89
CA LEU A 6 50.86 12.64 -35.07
C LEU A 6 50.93 12.28 -36.55
N LYS A 7 50.94 10.98 -36.87
CA LYS A 7 51.01 10.48 -38.26
C LYS A 7 49.87 11.01 -39.15
N ASP A 8 48.71 11.28 -38.55
CA ASP A 8 47.51 11.77 -39.24
C ASP A 8 47.32 13.30 -39.13
N GLY A 9 48.35 14.03 -38.66
CA GLY A 9 48.38 15.48 -38.52
C GLY A 9 48.37 15.99 -37.06
N PRO A 10 48.55 17.31 -36.85
CA PRO A 10 48.63 17.90 -35.51
C PRO A 10 47.30 17.85 -34.75
N ARG A 11 47.32 17.44 -33.48
CA ARG A 11 46.15 17.43 -32.59
C ARG A 11 46.42 18.20 -31.29
N LEU A 12 45.38 18.82 -30.74
CA LEU A 12 45.45 19.52 -29.46
C LEU A 12 45.36 18.52 -28.31
N GLN A 13 46.26 18.65 -27.33
CA GLN A 13 46.23 17.90 -26.08
C GLN A 13 45.92 18.85 -24.91
N ILE A 14 44.91 18.51 -24.13
CA ILE A 14 44.61 19.20 -22.86
C ILE A 14 45.11 18.37 -21.68
N ALA A 15 45.52 19.04 -20.61
CA ALA A 15 46.01 18.40 -19.40
C ALA A 15 45.34 18.97 -18.14
N PHE A 16 44.94 18.07 -17.25
CA PHE A 16 44.25 18.38 -15.98
C PHE A 16 44.49 17.27 -14.95
N SER A 17 44.27 17.58 -13.67
CA SER A 17 44.38 16.60 -12.58
C SER A 17 43.00 16.04 -12.26
N TYR A 18 42.86 14.72 -12.13
CA TYR A 18 41.62 14.08 -11.68
C TYR A 18 41.95 12.86 -10.82
N ARG A 19 41.31 12.72 -9.65
CA ARG A 19 41.56 11.65 -8.66
C ARG A 19 43.04 11.42 -8.31
N GLY A 20 43.82 12.50 -8.22
CA GLY A 20 45.25 12.45 -7.89
C GLY A 20 46.18 12.10 -9.06
N GLU A 21 45.66 11.78 -10.25
CA GLU A 21 46.44 11.50 -11.46
C GLU A 21 46.46 12.68 -12.45
N GLN A 22 47.58 12.85 -13.15
CA GLN A 22 47.69 13.80 -14.27
C GLN A 22 47.14 13.18 -15.55
N CYS A 23 46.02 13.72 -16.04
CA CYS A 23 45.33 13.29 -17.25
C CYS A 23 45.76 14.14 -18.44
N ARG A 24 46.00 13.50 -19.60
CA ARG A 24 46.44 14.18 -20.83
C ARG A 24 45.67 13.66 -22.04
N GLU A 25 44.61 14.36 -22.41
CA GLU A 25 43.65 13.90 -23.43
C GLU A 25 43.81 14.63 -24.75
N LEU A 26 43.75 13.87 -25.84
CA LEU A 26 43.80 14.39 -27.21
C LEU A 26 42.39 14.74 -27.67
N LEU A 27 42.18 16.00 -28.05
CA LEU A 27 40.92 16.46 -28.62
C LEU A 27 40.73 15.93 -30.04
N PRO A 28 39.49 15.85 -30.57
CA PRO A 28 39.19 15.40 -31.92
C PRO A 28 40.11 16.01 -33.00
N ALA A 29 40.37 15.26 -34.07
CA ALA A 29 41.18 15.77 -35.17
C ALA A 29 40.45 16.94 -35.84
N ALA A 30 41.04 18.13 -35.79
CA ALA A 30 40.53 19.33 -36.43
C ALA A 30 41.69 20.27 -36.77
N LYS A 31 41.48 21.15 -37.75
CA LYS A 31 42.48 22.13 -38.16
C LYS A 31 42.81 23.07 -36.98
N VAL A 32 44.08 23.15 -36.60
CA VAL A 32 44.54 24.01 -35.51
C VAL A 32 44.37 25.48 -35.93
N THR A 33 43.29 26.08 -35.45
CA THR A 33 42.89 27.47 -35.69
C THR A 33 42.77 28.20 -34.36
N LYS A 34 42.75 29.54 -34.37
CA LYS A 34 42.59 30.35 -33.16
C LYS A 34 41.31 29.97 -32.39
N SER A 35 40.19 29.77 -33.09
CA SER A 35 38.92 29.35 -32.48
C SER A 35 38.99 27.95 -31.87
N TYR A 36 39.75 27.02 -32.47
CA TYR A 36 39.92 25.68 -31.90
C TYR A 36 40.81 25.68 -30.65
N LEU A 37 41.81 26.57 -30.59
CA LEU A 37 42.61 26.81 -29.39
C LEU A 37 41.77 27.40 -28.25
N GLU A 38 40.87 28.35 -28.56
CA GLU A 38 39.93 28.94 -27.60
C GLU A 38 38.92 27.89 -27.08
N TYR A 39 38.38 27.05 -27.95
CA TYR A 39 37.53 25.93 -27.57
C TYR A 39 38.24 24.96 -26.61
N ALA A 40 39.48 24.56 -26.93
CA ALA A 40 40.26 23.66 -26.10
C ALA A 40 40.59 24.26 -24.72
N ALA A 41 40.84 25.57 -24.65
CA ALA A 41 41.03 26.30 -23.40
C ALA A 41 39.74 26.35 -22.56
N GLY A 42 38.60 26.64 -23.20
CA GLY A 42 37.27 26.66 -22.57
C GLY A 42 36.87 25.30 -22.01
N LEU A 43 37.03 24.24 -22.80
CA LEU A 43 36.76 22.86 -22.38
C LEU A 43 37.59 22.46 -21.16
N ARG A 44 38.89 22.81 -21.14
CA ARG A 44 39.75 22.56 -19.98
C ARG A 44 39.31 23.34 -18.74
N ALA A 45 38.86 24.59 -18.90
CA ALA A 45 38.37 25.40 -17.79
C ALA A 45 37.07 24.81 -17.21
N GLU A 46 36.16 24.36 -18.08
CA GLU A 46 34.92 23.69 -17.69
C GLU A 46 35.17 22.39 -16.92
N ILE A 47 36.07 21.54 -17.44
CA ILE A 47 36.47 20.28 -16.78
C ILE A 47 36.99 20.57 -15.37
N ARG A 48 37.90 21.55 -15.23
CA ARG A 48 38.44 21.93 -13.91
C ARG A 48 37.35 22.42 -12.96
N ARG A 49 36.40 23.20 -13.45
CA ARG A 49 35.25 23.65 -12.64
C ARG A 49 34.41 22.47 -12.16
N LYS A 50 34.01 21.57 -13.07
CA LYS A 50 33.20 20.39 -12.71
C LYS A 50 33.93 19.44 -11.76
N ILE A 51 35.26 19.34 -11.84
CA ILE A 51 36.07 18.57 -10.89
C ILE A 51 35.99 19.19 -9.49
N THR A 52 36.12 20.52 -9.38
CA THR A 52 35.96 21.24 -8.11
C THR A 52 34.55 21.06 -7.54
N ASP A 53 33.52 21.08 -8.40
CA ASP A 53 32.12 20.95 -8.01
C ASP A 53 31.69 19.48 -7.73
N GLY A 54 32.59 18.51 -7.93
CA GLY A 54 32.30 17.08 -7.73
C GLY A 54 31.34 16.47 -8.76
N THR A 55 31.04 17.17 -9.86
CA THR A 55 30.08 16.76 -10.91
C THR A 55 30.73 16.30 -12.21
N PHE A 56 32.06 16.23 -12.24
CA PHE A 56 32.81 15.80 -13.42
C PHE A 56 32.72 14.28 -13.60
N SER A 57 32.29 13.85 -14.79
CA SER A 57 32.46 12.48 -15.28
C SER A 57 33.52 12.46 -16.37
N TYR A 58 34.59 11.73 -16.13
CA TYR A 58 35.66 11.50 -17.09
C TYR A 58 35.15 10.81 -18.35
N ARG A 59 34.31 9.78 -18.19
CA ARG A 59 33.76 9.00 -19.31
C ARG A 59 32.83 9.82 -20.19
N ALA A 60 32.09 10.78 -19.64
CA ALA A 60 31.22 11.66 -20.41
C ALA A 60 31.99 12.62 -21.34
N TYR A 61 33.19 13.04 -20.94
CA TYR A 61 34.02 13.96 -21.74
C TYR A 61 34.99 13.21 -22.68
N PHE A 62 35.49 12.04 -22.27
CA PHE A 62 36.47 11.24 -23.02
C PHE A 62 36.08 9.76 -23.06
N PRO A 63 34.96 9.40 -23.72
CA PRO A 63 34.45 8.02 -23.71
C PRO A 63 35.44 7.01 -24.30
N GLU A 64 36.22 7.45 -25.31
CA GLU A 64 37.20 6.63 -26.03
C GLU A 64 38.61 6.66 -25.40
N SER A 65 38.80 7.36 -24.28
CA SER A 65 40.13 7.41 -23.63
C SER A 65 40.40 6.10 -22.88
N PRO A 66 41.57 5.47 -23.06
CA PRO A 66 42.01 4.35 -22.22
C PRO A 66 42.06 4.71 -20.72
N ALA A 67 42.22 6.00 -20.39
CA ALA A 67 42.21 6.48 -19.02
C ALA A 67 40.80 6.50 -18.41
N ALA A 68 39.73 6.55 -19.21
CA ALA A 68 38.35 6.53 -18.73
C ALA A 68 38.04 5.23 -17.98
N ALA A 69 38.46 4.08 -18.53
CA ALA A 69 38.28 2.78 -17.88
C ALA A 69 39.09 2.62 -16.58
N ARG A 70 40.25 3.30 -16.47
CA ARG A 70 41.12 3.25 -15.28
C ARG A 70 40.67 4.20 -14.18
N LEU A 71 40.25 5.42 -14.53
CA LEU A 71 39.94 6.50 -13.58
C LEU A 71 38.48 6.50 -13.13
N GLU A 72 37.57 6.01 -13.98
CA GLU A 72 36.16 5.77 -13.67
C GLU A 72 35.78 4.33 -14.04
N PRO A 73 36.24 3.33 -13.26
CA PRO A 73 35.77 1.97 -13.44
C PRO A 73 34.26 1.93 -13.23
N SER A 74 33.53 1.63 -14.30
CA SER A 74 32.09 1.39 -14.27
C SER A 74 31.79 0.27 -13.26
N PRO A 75 30.74 0.42 -12.42
CA PRO A 75 30.18 -0.74 -11.76
C PRO A 75 29.57 -1.64 -12.84
N ALA A 76 30.35 -2.65 -13.23
CA ALA A 76 30.01 -3.75 -14.14
C ALA A 76 29.80 -3.40 -15.64
N ALA A 77 30.90 -3.42 -16.39
CA ALA A 77 30.93 -4.04 -17.72
C ALA A 77 31.99 -5.15 -17.70
N ILE A 78 31.63 -6.32 -17.17
CA ILE A 78 32.30 -7.58 -17.53
C ILE A 78 31.64 -8.00 -18.85
N PRO A 79 32.34 -8.02 -19.99
CA PRO A 79 31.79 -8.57 -21.22
C PRO A 79 31.42 -10.03 -20.98
N GLY A 80 30.11 -10.34 -20.99
CA GLY A 80 29.59 -11.71 -20.94
C GLY A 80 28.91 -12.16 -19.65
N ALA A 81 28.86 -11.36 -18.58
CA ALA A 81 28.02 -11.70 -17.42
C ALA A 81 26.58 -11.22 -17.66
N LYS A 82 25.69 -12.14 -18.04
CA LYS A 82 24.25 -11.87 -18.16
C LYS A 82 23.70 -11.35 -16.83
N LEU A 83 23.22 -10.11 -16.77
CA LEU A 83 22.55 -9.59 -15.57
C LEU A 83 21.18 -10.27 -15.46
N LEU A 84 21.09 -11.21 -14.53
CA LEU A 84 19.91 -12.04 -14.35
C LEU A 84 18.80 -11.26 -13.64
N LEU A 85 17.56 -11.42 -14.09
CA LEU A 85 16.39 -10.85 -13.43
C LEU A 85 16.27 -11.31 -11.98
N GLY A 86 16.70 -12.53 -11.64
CA GLY A 86 16.72 -13.01 -10.26
C GLY A 86 17.57 -12.13 -9.34
N ALA A 87 18.76 -11.73 -9.78
CA ALA A 87 19.64 -10.85 -9.03
C ALA A 87 19.04 -9.44 -8.86
N LEU A 88 18.43 -8.91 -9.92
CA LEU A 88 17.75 -7.62 -9.87
C LEU A 88 16.52 -7.64 -8.95
N LEU A 89 15.72 -8.70 -9.00
CA LEU A 89 14.56 -8.89 -8.12
C LEU A 89 14.98 -9.04 -6.66
N ASP A 90 16.08 -9.74 -6.38
CA ASP A 90 16.63 -9.89 -5.04
C ASP A 90 17.15 -8.53 -4.50
N ALA A 91 17.84 -7.74 -5.34
CA ALA A 91 18.25 -6.38 -5.00
C ALA A 91 17.04 -5.46 -4.75
N GLN A 92 16.00 -5.56 -5.58
CA GLN A 92 14.77 -4.80 -5.41
C GLN A 92 14.02 -5.15 -4.14
N LEU A 93 14.00 -6.43 -3.76
CA LEU A 93 13.44 -6.86 -2.48
C LEU A 93 14.18 -6.22 -1.31
N ALA A 94 15.51 -6.17 -1.34
CA ALA A 94 16.31 -5.51 -0.30
C ALA A 94 16.02 -3.99 -0.22
N LEU A 95 15.75 -3.33 -1.35
CA LEU A 95 15.30 -1.94 -1.35
C LEU A 95 13.91 -1.79 -0.70
N TYR A 96 12.96 -2.67 -1.00
CA TYR A 96 11.66 -2.67 -0.34
C TYR A 96 11.77 -2.93 1.17
N GLU A 97 12.68 -3.79 1.61
CA GLU A 97 12.94 -4.02 3.03
C GLU A 97 13.45 -2.75 3.73
N LYS A 98 14.37 -2.01 3.11
CA LYS A 98 14.84 -0.70 3.61
C LYS A 98 13.71 0.34 3.64
N GLN A 99 12.88 0.38 2.60
CA GLN A 99 11.72 1.27 2.53
C GLN A 99 10.64 0.91 3.56
N ALA A 100 10.51 -0.35 3.94
CA ALA A 100 9.60 -0.74 5.02
C ALA A 100 10.17 -0.33 6.38
N ALA A 101 11.48 -0.52 6.58
CA ALA A 101 12.17 -0.16 7.82
C ALA A 101 12.12 1.36 8.09
N ASN A 102 12.18 2.19 7.05
CA ASN A 102 12.07 3.65 7.20
C ASN A 102 10.63 4.18 7.10
N GLY A 103 9.62 3.30 7.03
CA GLY A 103 8.20 3.68 7.00
C GLY A 103 7.65 4.17 5.66
N SER A 104 8.47 4.20 4.60
CA SER A 104 8.04 4.62 3.26
C SER A 104 7.00 3.68 2.65
N ILE A 105 7.10 2.36 2.92
CA ILE A 105 6.08 1.38 2.52
C ILE A 105 5.55 0.58 3.72
N PRO A 106 4.25 0.23 3.74
CA PRO A 106 3.72 -0.63 4.79
C PRO A 106 4.32 -2.04 4.78
N ALA A 107 4.55 -2.63 5.95
CA ALA A 107 5.01 -4.03 6.07
C ALA A 107 4.09 -5.06 5.37
N SER A 108 2.79 -4.77 5.27
CA SER A 108 1.83 -5.58 4.50
C SER A 108 2.04 -5.48 2.99
N THR A 109 2.49 -4.32 2.49
CA THR A 109 2.88 -4.13 1.09
C THR A 109 4.17 -4.89 0.81
N LEU A 110 5.18 -4.78 1.68
CA LEU A 110 6.42 -5.56 1.57
C LEU A 110 6.14 -7.06 1.53
N LEU A 111 5.26 -7.58 2.39
CA LEU A 111 4.86 -8.98 2.35
C LEU A 111 4.31 -9.39 0.98
N GLY A 112 3.43 -8.58 0.40
CA GLY A 112 2.87 -8.82 -0.93
C GLY A 112 3.93 -8.82 -2.03
N TYR A 113 4.87 -7.87 -2.00
CA TYR A 113 5.97 -7.80 -2.98
C TYR A 113 6.94 -8.96 -2.81
N ALA A 114 7.32 -9.30 -1.57
CA ALA A 114 8.17 -10.45 -1.29
C ALA A 114 7.55 -11.76 -1.77
N GLN A 115 6.24 -11.95 -1.59
CA GLN A 115 5.52 -13.11 -2.12
C GLN A 115 5.50 -13.12 -3.66
N ALA A 116 5.25 -11.97 -4.29
CA ALA A 116 5.30 -11.83 -5.74
C ALA A 116 6.68 -12.23 -6.29
N ILE A 117 7.76 -11.72 -5.69
CA ILE A 117 9.13 -12.03 -6.07
C ILE A 117 9.44 -13.51 -5.85
N LYS A 118 9.30 -14.00 -4.61
CA LYS A 118 9.75 -15.35 -4.21
C LYS A 118 8.96 -16.49 -4.86
N HIS A 119 7.64 -16.32 -5.04
CA HIS A 119 6.77 -17.41 -5.47
C HIS A 119 6.31 -17.34 -6.93
N TYR A 120 6.45 -16.19 -7.59
CA TYR A 120 5.92 -16.00 -8.94
C TYR A 120 6.97 -15.53 -9.94
N LEU A 121 7.73 -14.47 -9.61
CA LEU A 121 8.68 -13.87 -10.54
C LEU A 121 9.99 -14.65 -10.61
N ARG A 122 10.63 -14.90 -9.45
CA ARG A 122 11.93 -15.57 -9.36
C ARG A 122 11.88 -17.02 -9.87
N PRO A 123 10.85 -17.84 -9.57
CA PRO A 123 10.76 -19.18 -10.14
C PRO A 123 10.59 -19.23 -11.66
N ARG A 124 10.13 -18.13 -12.28
CA ARG A 124 9.88 -18.09 -13.73
C ARG A 124 11.03 -17.45 -14.51
N TRP A 125 11.52 -16.31 -14.05
CA TRP A 125 12.50 -15.48 -14.76
C TRP A 125 13.80 -15.29 -14.01
N GLY A 126 14.02 -15.99 -12.89
CA GLY A 126 15.22 -15.83 -12.06
C GLY A 126 16.52 -15.96 -12.84
N ASP A 127 16.59 -16.94 -13.74
CA ASP A 127 17.76 -17.24 -14.57
C ASP A 127 17.71 -16.57 -15.95
N THR A 128 16.69 -15.74 -16.21
CA THR A 128 16.54 -15.01 -17.47
C THR A 128 17.34 -13.70 -17.42
N PRO A 129 18.22 -13.43 -18.40
CA PRO A 129 18.86 -12.13 -18.54
C PRO A 129 17.82 -11.03 -18.77
N VAL A 130 18.01 -9.86 -18.16
CA VAL A 130 17.03 -8.76 -18.23
C VAL A 130 16.69 -8.35 -19.67
N ASN A 131 17.68 -8.35 -20.57
CA ASN A 131 17.53 -8.04 -21.99
C ASN A 131 16.94 -9.18 -22.84
N GLU A 132 16.81 -10.39 -22.29
CA GLU A 132 16.20 -11.55 -22.96
C GLU A 132 14.74 -11.76 -22.54
N LEU A 133 14.17 -10.90 -21.70
CA LEU A 133 12.78 -11.00 -21.26
C LEU A 133 11.81 -10.70 -22.41
N ALA A 134 11.30 -11.76 -23.05
CA ALA A 134 10.40 -11.64 -24.18
C ALA A 134 9.01 -11.09 -23.79
N PRO A 135 8.51 -10.03 -24.44
CA PRO A 135 7.14 -9.54 -24.23
C PRO A 135 6.07 -10.61 -24.48
N ALA A 136 6.30 -11.55 -25.42
CA ALA A 136 5.39 -12.65 -25.70
C ALA A 136 5.20 -13.56 -24.47
N ASP A 137 6.29 -13.84 -23.74
CA ASP A 137 6.25 -14.67 -22.55
C ASP A 137 5.50 -13.98 -21.40
N LEU A 138 5.75 -12.68 -21.21
CA LEU A 138 4.98 -11.86 -20.26
C LEU A 138 3.48 -11.90 -20.57
N ARG A 139 3.09 -11.75 -21.84
CA ARG A 139 1.67 -11.81 -22.24
C ARG A 139 1.04 -13.17 -21.92
N ALA A 140 1.75 -14.26 -22.26
CA ALA A 140 1.28 -15.62 -22.00
C ALA A 140 1.10 -15.87 -20.50
N TRP A 141 2.08 -15.47 -19.69
CA TRP A 141 2.00 -15.60 -18.24
C TRP A 141 0.85 -14.78 -17.64
N ILE A 142 0.71 -13.52 -18.05
CA ILE A 142 -0.34 -12.63 -17.57
C ILE A 142 -1.74 -13.17 -17.91
N ALA A 143 -1.93 -13.67 -19.13
CA ALA A 143 -3.17 -14.30 -19.55
C ALA A 143 -3.47 -15.59 -18.75
N GLY A 144 -2.44 -16.34 -18.37
CA GLY A 144 -2.54 -17.59 -17.62
C GLY A 144 -2.76 -17.44 -16.10
N MET A 145 -2.59 -16.24 -15.52
CA MET A 145 -2.66 -16.08 -14.06
C MET A 145 -4.05 -16.37 -13.45
N GLY A 146 -5.13 -16.17 -14.21
CA GLY A 146 -6.50 -16.41 -13.73
C GLY A 146 -6.90 -15.59 -12.49
N VAL A 147 -6.28 -14.43 -12.26
CA VAL A 147 -6.52 -13.59 -11.08
C VAL A 147 -7.21 -12.27 -11.42
N THR A 148 -7.73 -11.60 -10.39
CA THR A 148 -8.26 -10.24 -10.52
C THR A 148 -7.23 -9.27 -11.08
N GLY A 149 -7.68 -8.24 -11.79
CA GLY A 149 -6.83 -7.14 -12.27
C GLY A 149 -5.95 -6.51 -11.18
N LYS A 150 -6.47 -6.39 -9.96
CA LYS A 150 -5.73 -5.84 -8.82
C LYS A 150 -4.60 -6.78 -8.37
N THR A 151 -4.90 -8.07 -8.22
CA THR A 151 -3.90 -9.07 -7.83
C THR A 151 -2.81 -9.21 -8.89
N GLY A 152 -3.19 -9.27 -10.17
CA GLY A 152 -2.24 -9.34 -11.28
C GLY A 152 -1.31 -8.12 -11.32
N ARG A 153 -1.86 -6.91 -11.18
CA ARG A 153 -1.07 -5.67 -11.08
C ARG A 153 -0.10 -5.69 -9.90
N ASN A 154 -0.56 -6.07 -8.71
CA ASN A 154 0.30 -6.14 -7.52
C ASN A 154 1.43 -7.16 -7.68
N ARG A 155 1.18 -8.29 -8.35
CA ARG A 155 2.22 -9.30 -8.64
C ARG A 155 3.26 -8.79 -9.65
N LEU A 156 2.84 -7.92 -10.58
CA LEU A 156 3.72 -7.32 -11.58
C LEU A 156 4.48 -6.10 -11.06
N THR A 157 4.06 -5.47 -9.96
CA THR A 157 4.70 -4.25 -9.43
C THR A 157 6.21 -4.40 -9.23
N PRO A 158 6.74 -5.47 -8.60
CA PRO A 158 8.18 -5.62 -8.44
C PRO A 158 8.93 -5.77 -9.77
N LEU A 159 8.37 -6.54 -10.70
CA LEU A 159 8.96 -6.72 -12.02
C LEU A 159 8.99 -5.41 -12.81
N ARG A 160 7.90 -4.63 -12.74
CA ARG A 160 7.86 -3.31 -13.38
C ARG A 160 8.95 -2.39 -12.84
N SER A 161 9.10 -2.31 -11.52
CA SER A 161 10.15 -1.51 -10.90
C SER A 161 11.54 -1.91 -11.39
N VAL A 162 11.85 -3.21 -11.40
CA VAL A 162 13.14 -3.73 -11.89
C VAL A 162 13.39 -3.37 -13.36
N LEU A 163 12.35 -3.44 -14.21
CA LEU A 163 12.48 -3.11 -15.63
C LEU A 163 12.59 -1.61 -15.87
N ASP A 164 11.93 -0.78 -15.05
CA ASP A 164 12.08 0.69 -15.09
C ASP A 164 13.51 1.09 -14.69
N ASP A 165 14.04 0.49 -13.62
CA ASP A 165 15.42 0.72 -13.18
C ASP A 165 16.42 0.25 -14.25
N ALA A 166 16.18 -0.90 -14.88
CA ALA A 166 17.01 -1.39 -16.00
C ALA A 166 16.98 -0.46 -17.24
N VAL A 167 15.88 0.25 -17.49
CA VAL A 167 15.83 1.29 -18.52
C VAL A 167 16.64 2.52 -18.10
N ASN A 168 16.50 2.96 -16.85
CA ASN A 168 17.25 4.10 -16.31
C ASN A 168 18.78 3.85 -16.28
N ASP A 169 19.18 2.59 -16.07
CA ASP A 169 20.57 2.13 -16.10
C ASP A 169 21.07 1.81 -17.52
N GLU A 170 20.29 2.14 -18.56
CA GLU A 170 20.60 1.92 -19.98
C GLU A 170 20.85 0.44 -20.35
N LEU A 171 20.33 -0.50 -19.54
CA LEU A 171 20.38 -1.95 -19.82
C LEU A 171 19.26 -2.39 -20.79
N LEU A 172 18.20 -1.59 -20.90
CA LEU A 172 17.07 -1.77 -21.80
C LEU A 172 16.72 -0.44 -22.48
N ASP A 173 16.38 -0.49 -23.78
CA ASP A 173 15.90 0.69 -24.51
C ASP A 173 14.48 1.13 -24.07
N SER A 174 13.67 0.19 -23.57
CA SER A 174 12.30 0.46 -23.13
C SER A 174 11.76 -0.66 -22.26
N ASN A 175 10.81 -0.35 -21.37
CA ASN A 175 10.19 -1.35 -20.51
C ASN A 175 9.24 -2.26 -21.31
N PRO A 176 9.48 -3.59 -21.35
CA PRO A 176 8.59 -4.54 -22.01
C PRO A 176 7.13 -4.50 -21.53
N LEU A 177 6.88 -4.14 -20.26
CA LEU A 177 5.55 -4.10 -19.68
C LEU A 177 4.70 -2.92 -20.16
N ASP A 178 5.30 -1.85 -20.65
CA ASP A 178 4.56 -0.67 -21.13
C ASP A 178 3.83 -0.94 -22.44
N ARG A 179 4.38 -1.86 -23.25
CA ARG A 179 3.79 -2.32 -24.51
C ARG A 179 2.70 -3.38 -24.31
N ILE A 180 2.42 -3.76 -23.06
CA ILE A 180 1.45 -4.79 -22.73
C ILE A 180 0.17 -4.12 -22.23
N ALA A 181 -0.90 -4.26 -23.03
CA ALA A 181 -2.24 -3.85 -22.65
C ALA A 181 -2.80 -4.78 -21.56
N LEU A 182 -2.39 -4.56 -20.30
CA LEU A 182 -2.81 -5.37 -19.13
C LEU A 182 -4.33 -5.49 -19.02
N GLY A 183 -5.07 -4.44 -19.39
CA GLY A 183 -6.54 -4.45 -19.38
C GLY A 183 -7.18 -5.40 -20.41
N LYS A 184 -6.47 -5.75 -21.49
CA LYS A 184 -6.92 -6.73 -22.49
C LYS A 184 -6.57 -8.16 -22.10
N LEU A 185 -5.46 -8.36 -21.37
CA LEU A 185 -4.95 -9.68 -21.02
C LEU A 185 -5.48 -10.20 -19.69
N ILE A 186 -5.64 -9.31 -18.72
CA ILE A 186 -6.30 -9.63 -17.47
C ILE A 186 -7.78 -9.38 -17.71
N LYS A 187 -8.53 -10.44 -18.06
CA LYS A 187 -9.98 -10.36 -18.27
C LYS A 187 -10.61 -9.53 -17.14
N GLN A 188 -11.35 -8.48 -17.47
CA GLN A 188 -12.18 -7.75 -16.48
C GLN A 188 -13.15 -8.70 -15.75
N THR A 189 -13.45 -9.85 -16.36
CA THR A 189 -14.31 -10.94 -15.89
C THR A 189 -13.57 -12.14 -15.27
N ALA A 190 -12.23 -12.14 -15.17
CA ALA A 190 -11.53 -13.15 -14.36
C ALA A 190 -11.76 -12.83 -12.88
N THR A 191 -12.93 -13.29 -12.43
CA THR A 191 -13.53 -13.15 -11.11
C THR A 191 -13.49 -11.69 -10.64
N LYS A 192 -14.47 -10.86 -11.04
CA LYS A 192 -14.90 -9.78 -10.12
C LYS A 192 -14.97 -10.45 -8.76
N SER A 193 -14.26 -9.94 -7.75
CA SER A 193 -14.27 -10.60 -6.44
C SER A 193 -15.73 -10.93 -6.14
N ASN A 194 -16.08 -12.22 -5.95
CA ASN A 194 -17.44 -12.64 -5.53
C ASN A 194 -17.80 -12.11 -4.14
N TYR A 195 -17.06 -11.11 -3.66
CA TYR A 195 -17.34 -10.34 -2.49
C TYR A 195 -18.58 -9.50 -2.77
N GLU A 196 -19.71 -10.02 -2.31
CA GLU A 196 -20.96 -9.31 -2.24
C GLU A 196 -21.21 -8.87 -0.80
N VAL A 197 -21.84 -7.71 -0.65
CA VAL A 197 -22.32 -7.23 0.64
C VAL A 197 -23.55 -8.05 0.99
N ASP A 198 -23.40 -8.90 2.00
CA ASP A 198 -24.34 -9.94 2.38
C ASP A 198 -24.46 -9.90 3.91
N PRO A 199 -25.20 -8.91 4.45
CA PRO A 199 -25.41 -8.78 5.89
C PRO A 199 -26.21 -9.97 6.45
N PHE A 200 -26.00 -10.25 7.73
CA PHE A 200 -26.83 -11.20 8.47
C PHE A 200 -28.16 -10.55 8.82
N ASP A 201 -29.25 -11.32 8.78
CA ASP A 201 -30.51 -10.88 9.36
C ASP A 201 -30.50 -11.08 10.90
N MET A 202 -31.51 -10.53 11.58
CA MET A 202 -31.55 -10.55 13.04
C MET A 202 -31.79 -11.96 13.62
N ASP A 203 -32.42 -12.86 12.87
CA ASP A 203 -32.63 -14.24 13.28
C ASP A 203 -31.32 -15.02 13.19
N GLU A 204 -30.53 -14.82 12.13
CA GLU A 204 -29.18 -15.35 11.99
C GLU A 204 -28.25 -14.83 13.09
N VAL A 205 -28.28 -13.53 13.41
CA VAL A 205 -27.50 -12.94 14.50
C VAL A 205 -27.88 -13.57 15.84
N ALA A 206 -29.18 -13.71 16.13
CA ALA A 206 -29.67 -14.34 17.34
C ALA A 206 -29.24 -15.81 17.44
N ALA A 207 -29.33 -16.57 16.34
CA ALA A 207 -28.89 -17.96 16.28
C ALA A 207 -27.39 -18.10 16.53
N LEU A 208 -26.57 -17.21 15.96
CA LEU A 208 -25.12 -17.16 16.18
C LEU A 208 -24.78 -16.86 17.64
N CYS A 209 -25.40 -15.85 18.25
CA CYS A 209 -25.17 -15.53 19.65
C CYS A 209 -25.60 -16.68 20.57
N LYS A 210 -26.75 -17.32 20.29
CA LYS A 210 -27.26 -18.48 21.05
C LYS A 210 -26.33 -19.70 20.97
N ALA A 211 -25.72 -19.94 19.81
CA ALA A 211 -24.82 -21.08 19.59
C ALA A 211 -23.35 -20.82 19.99
N ALA A 212 -23.02 -19.58 20.38
CA ALA A 212 -21.69 -19.21 20.84
C ALA A 212 -21.44 -19.76 22.25
N ARG A 213 -20.25 -20.32 22.46
CA ARG A 213 -19.81 -20.69 23.82
C ARG A 213 -19.57 -19.44 24.66
N ALA A 214 -19.50 -19.61 25.98
CA ALA A 214 -19.20 -18.51 26.91
C ALA A 214 -17.90 -17.76 26.57
N ASP A 215 -16.89 -18.45 26.04
CA ASP A 215 -15.61 -17.87 25.63
C ASP A 215 -15.62 -17.26 24.20
N GLU A 216 -16.72 -17.40 23.46
CA GLU A 216 -16.89 -16.87 22.09
C GLU A 216 -17.89 -15.72 22.05
N LEU A 217 -18.96 -15.82 22.83
CA LEU A 217 -20.09 -14.89 22.81
C LEU A 217 -19.67 -13.42 22.95
N PRO A 218 -18.78 -13.04 23.91
CA PRO A 218 -18.36 -11.66 24.06
C PRO A 218 -17.77 -11.07 22.77
N LEU A 219 -16.88 -11.80 22.09
CA LEU A 219 -16.25 -11.34 20.85
C LEU A 219 -17.28 -11.16 19.72
N ILE A 220 -18.18 -12.13 19.56
CA ILE A 220 -19.15 -12.15 18.47
C ILE A 220 -20.19 -11.03 18.65
N GLN A 221 -20.74 -10.91 19.87
CA GLN A 221 -21.70 -9.86 20.19
C GLN A 221 -21.07 -8.47 20.01
N PHE A 222 -19.88 -8.24 20.59
CA PHE A 222 -19.20 -6.96 20.45
C PHE A 222 -18.96 -6.59 18.98
N TRP A 223 -18.55 -7.55 18.16
CA TRP A 223 -18.23 -7.26 16.76
C TRP A 223 -19.47 -6.91 15.93
N PHE A 224 -20.61 -7.57 16.14
CA PHE A 224 -21.89 -7.16 15.52
C PHE A 224 -22.32 -5.77 16.00
N GLU A 225 -22.10 -5.46 17.28
CA GLU A 225 -22.56 -4.22 17.88
C GLU A 225 -21.67 -3.01 17.62
N ALA A 226 -20.37 -3.21 17.33
CA ALA A 226 -19.39 -2.13 17.12
C ALA A 226 -18.98 -1.94 15.64
N GLY A 227 -19.22 -2.93 14.77
CA GLY A 227 -19.00 -2.77 13.32
C GLY A 227 -17.54 -2.56 12.90
N LEU A 228 -16.59 -2.97 13.74
CA LEU A 228 -15.16 -2.77 13.51
C LEU A 228 -14.60 -3.68 12.41
N ARG A 229 -13.50 -3.26 11.78
CA ARG A 229 -12.77 -4.10 10.82
C ARG A 229 -12.07 -5.26 11.56
N PRO A 230 -11.84 -6.42 10.93
CA PRO A 230 -11.22 -7.57 11.59
C PRO A 230 -9.88 -7.29 12.29
N GLY A 231 -9.05 -6.42 11.72
CA GLY A 231 -7.79 -6.05 12.35
C GLY A 231 -7.93 -4.96 13.44
N GLU A 232 -8.98 -4.12 13.39
CA GLU A 232 -9.33 -3.19 14.48
C GLU A 232 -9.83 -3.99 15.69
N ILE A 233 -10.66 -5.02 15.46
CA ILE A 233 -11.06 -5.98 16.49
C ILE A 233 -9.83 -6.62 17.14
N GLN A 234 -8.82 -7.02 16.37
CA GLN A 234 -7.62 -7.62 16.95
C GLN A 234 -6.72 -6.60 17.67
N ALA A 235 -6.81 -5.31 17.33
CA ALA A 235 -5.95 -4.27 17.88
C ALA A 235 -6.48 -3.69 19.19
N VAL A 236 -7.81 -3.64 19.35
CA VAL A 236 -8.45 -2.89 20.44
C VAL A 236 -7.99 -3.37 21.82
N GLU A 237 -7.67 -2.40 22.67
CA GLU A 237 -7.14 -2.61 24.01
C GLU A 237 -8.10 -2.17 25.10
N TRP A 238 -7.91 -2.70 26.31
CA TRP A 238 -8.72 -2.34 27.48
C TRP A 238 -8.58 -0.86 27.85
N SER A 239 -7.40 -0.28 27.64
CA SER A 239 -7.10 1.14 27.88
C SER A 239 -7.86 2.07 26.92
N SER A 240 -8.29 1.57 25.76
CA SER A 240 -9.04 2.34 24.77
C SER A 240 -10.54 2.45 25.10
N VAL A 241 -11.03 1.76 26.13
CA VAL A 241 -12.46 1.76 26.50
C VAL A 241 -12.76 2.87 27.50
N ASP A 242 -13.56 3.84 27.07
CA ASP A 242 -14.16 4.87 27.92
C ASP A 242 -15.48 4.35 28.50
N TRP A 243 -15.41 3.81 29.71
CA TRP A 243 -16.56 3.25 30.41
C TRP A 243 -17.56 4.30 30.89
N VAL A 244 -17.13 5.55 31.07
CA VAL A 244 -17.99 6.64 31.58
C VAL A 244 -18.91 7.12 30.47
N HIS A 245 -18.35 7.35 29.28
CA HIS A 245 -19.11 7.83 28.14
C HIS A 245 -19.61 6.70 27.22
N GLY A 246 -19.25 5.45 27.51
CA GLY A 246 -19.67 4.28 26.72
C GLY A 246 -19.08 4.29 25.31
N ARG A 247 -17.78 4.54 25.18
CA ARG A 247 -17.09 4.61 23.88
C ARG A 247 -15.83 3.75 23.85
N VAL A 248 -15.40 3.41 22.65
CA VAL A 248 -14.08 2.79 22.44
C VAL A 248 -13.29 3.56 21.40
N ARG A 249 -12.07 3.95 21.76
CA ARG A 249 -11.13 4.60 20.86
C ARG A 249 -10.55 3.57 19.89
N ILE A 250 -10.63 3.86 18.61
CA ILE A 250 -10.04 3.05 17.53
C ILE A 250 -8.99 3.91 16.83
N ASP A 251 -7.72 3.58 17.06
CA ASP A 251 -6.56 4.32 16.54
C ASP A 251 -5.44 3.39 16.04
N ASP A 252 -5.66 2.08 16.04
CA ASP A 252 -4.72 1.07 15.57
C ASP A 252 -5.44 -0.10 14.89
N ASN A 253 -4.67 -0.89 14.15
CA ASN A 253 -5.14 -2.01 13.36
C ASN A 253 -4.04 -3.07 13.25
N ILE A 254 -4.37 -4.33 13.54
CA ILE A 254 -3.43 -5.45 13.36
C ILE A 254 -3.57 -6.03 11.96
N VAL A 255 -2.45 -6.09 11.24
CA VAL A 255 -2.34 -6.75 9.94
C VAL A 255 -1.19 -7.75 9.94
N THR A 256 -1.24 -8.73 9.03
CA THR A 256 -0.06 -9.55 8.73
C THR A 256 0.86 -8.79 7.77
N GLY A 257 2.11 -8.61 8.16
CA GLY A 257 3.15 -7.95 7.38
C GLY A 257 4.45 -8.73 7.41
N MET A 258 5.45 -8.24 6.68
CA MET A 258 6.81 -8.80 6.71
C MET A 258 7.63 -8.06 7.77
N VAL A 259 8.19 -8.80 8.72
CA VAL A 259 9.12 -8.32 9.77
C VAL A 259 10.29 -9.30 9.80
N GLU A 260 11.52 -8.78 9.70
CA GLU A 260 12.74 -9.61 9.72
C GLU A 260 12.69 -10.81 8.77
N GLY A 261 12.15 -10.59 7.56
CA GLY A 261 12.04 -11.62 6.51
C GLY A 261 10.97 -12.70 6.75
N LYS A 262 10.16 -12.58 7.81
CA LYS A 262 9.05 -13.51 8.13
C LYS A 262 7.71 -12.80 8.19
N ALA A 263 6.65 -13.53 7.88
CA ALA A 263 5.29 -13.04 8.07
C ALA A 263 4.97 -12.97 9.58
N ALA A 264 4.65 -11.78 10.07
CA ALA A 264 4.36 -11.52 11.48
C ALA A 264 3.20 -10.52 11.63
N GLN A 265 2.69 -10.37 12.85
CA GLN A 265 1.74 -9.31 13.16
C GLN A 265 2.44 -7.96 13.17
N VAL A 266 1.79 -6.97 12.56
CA VAL A 266 2.27 -5.59 12.54
C VAL A 266 1.11 -4.69 12.91
N ARG A 267 1.35 -3.82 13.90
CA ARG A 267 0.46 -2.70 14.22
C ARG A 267 0.53 -1.66 13.12
N LYS A 268 -0.61 -1.09 12.79
CA LYS A 268 -0.76 -0.19 11.66
C LYS A 268 -1.69 0.93 12.06
N ALA A 269 -1.09 2.08 12.33
CA ALA A 269 -1.82 3.32 12.47
C ALA A 269 -2.71 3.56 11.22
N PRO A 270 -3.93 4.11 11.41
CA PRO A 270 -4.81 4.46 10.33
C PRO A 270 -4.12 5.37 9.32
N LYS A 271 -4.38 5.14 8.02
CA LYS A 271 -3.80 5.92 6.93
C LYS A 271 -4.36 7.35 6.85
N THR A 272 -5.47 7.62 7.53
CA THR A 272 -6.26 8.84 7.41
C THR A 272 -6.76 9.23 8.80
N GLN A 273 -6.91 10.53 9.06
CA GLN A 273 -7.48 11.03 10.33
C GLN A 273 -8.83 10.41 10.66
N ALA A 274 -9.71 10.24 9.66
CA ALA A 274 -11.02 9.58 9.82
C ALA A 274 -10.95 8.12 10.29
N GLY A 275 -9.78 7.48 10.22
CA GLY A 275 -9.60 6.13 10.75
C GLY A 275 -9.31 6.10 12.25
N ILE A 276 -8.90 7.23 12.82
CA ILE A 276 -8.78 7.46 14.26
C ILE A 276 -10.13 8.03 14.75
N ARG A 277 -10.86 7.27 15.56
CA ARG A 277 -12.24 7.62 15.93
C ARG A 277 -12.65 7.04 17.28
N ASP A 278 -13.70 7.60 17.84
CA ASP A 278 -14.40 7.03 18.99
C ASP A 278 -15.70 6.38 18.51
N VAL A 279 -15.84 5.08 18.79
CA VAL A 279 -17.04 4.31 18.47
C VAL A 279 -17.93 4.25 19.70
N ASP A 280 -19.17 4.74 19.56
CA ASP A 280 -20.18 4.66 20.60
C ASP A 280 -20.64 3.21 20.77
N LEU A 281 -20.65 2.75 22.02
CA LEU A 281 -20.98 1.39 22.38
C LEU A 281 -22.45 1.29 22.78
N SER A 282 -23.19 0.39 22.13
CA SER A 282 -24.53 0.03 22.57
C SER A 282 -24.47 -0.68 23.94
N PRO A 283 -25.61 -0.78 24.67
CA PRO A 283 -25.67 -1.56 25.90
C PRO A 283 -25.22 -3.02 25.71
N LEU A 284 -25.49 -3.61 24.54
CA LEU A 284 -25.03 -4.95 24.20
C LEU A 284 -23.52 -5.01 23.96
N ALA A 285 -22.91 -3.99 23.32
CA ALA A 285 -21.46 -3.92 23.19
C ALA A 285 -20.78 -3.80 24.57
N LEU A 286 -21.32 -2.96 25.46
CA LEU A 286 -20.81 -2.80 26.82
C LEU A 286 -20.93 -4.09 27.63
N ALA A 287 -22.08 -4.76 27.56
CA ALA A 287 -22.29 -6.05 28.23
C ALA A 287 -21.31 -7.12 27.71
N ALA A 288 -21.01 -7.11 26.41
CA ALA A 288 -20.01 -8.01 25.83
C ALA A 288 -18.61 -7.73 26.39
N LEU A 289 -18.19 -6.46 26.47
CA LEU A 289 -16.92 -6.10 27.08
C LEU A 289 -16.88 -6.45 28.58
N GLN A 290 -17.97 -6.25 29.32
CA GLN A 290 -18.06 -6.64 30.73
C GLN A 290 -17.87 -8.15 30.91
N ALA A 291 -18.55 -8.96 30.10
CA ALA A 291 -18.39 -10.42 30.12
C ALA A 291 -16.96 -10.84 29.74
N GLN A 292 -16.32 -10.13 28.80
CA GLN A 292 -14.95 -10.40 28.38
C GLN A 292 -13.93 -10.16 29.50
N LYS A 293 -14.25 -9.32 30.50
CA LYS A 293 -13.29 -8.99 31.57
C LYS A 293 -12.77 -10.21 32.32
N ALA A 294 -13.63 -11.21 32.54
CA ALA A 294 -13.28 -12.45 33.23
C ALA A 294 -12.16 -13.23 32.54
N PHE A 295 -11.92 -13.00 31.24
CA PHE A 295 -10.93 -13.74 30.46
C PHE A 295 -9.62 -12.98 30.26
N THR A 296 -9.67 -11.67 30.04
CA THR A 296 -8.49 -10.93 29.57
C THR A 296 -8.23 -9.60 30.27
N PHE A 297 -9.11 -9.12 31.16
CA PHE A 297 -8.93 -7.79 31.77
C PHE A 297 -7.69 -7.69 32.64
N LEU A 298 -7.44 -8.70 33.48
CA LEU A 298 -6.28 -8.73 34.37
C LEU A 298 -4.95 -8.87 33.61
N ALA A 299 -4.97 -9.45 32.41
CA ALA A 299 -3.78 -9.53 31.56
C ALA A 299 -3.40 -8.16 30.95
N GLY A 300 -4.36 -7.23 30.87
CA GLY A 300 -4.16 -5.92 30.24
C GLY A 300 -3.96 -6.00 28.72
N GLY A 301 -3.75 -4.85 28.07
CA GLY A 301 -3.51 -4.78 26.64
C GLY A 301 -4.71 -5.18 25.79
N ARG A 302 -4.49 -6.00 24.75
CA ARG A 302 -5.51 -6.37 23.75
C ARG A 302 -6.69 -7.11 24.39
N ILE A 303 -7.91 -6.74 24.01
CA ILE A 303 -9.13 -7.30 24.63
C ILE A 303 -9.33 -8.78 24.26
N TRP A 304 -9.01 -9.17 23.03
CA TRP A 304 -9.42 -10.46 22.46
C TRP A 304 -8.23 -11.42 22.32
N HIS A 305 -8.23 -12.48 23.13
CA HIS A 305 -7.19 -13.51 23.16
C HIS A 305 -7.68 -14.82 22.54
N ASP A 306 -6.74 -15.63 22.03
CA ASP A 306 -6.95 -17.06 21.82
C ASP A 306 -6.96 -17.75 23.19
N PRO A 307 -8.11 -18.25 23.67
CA PRO A 307 -8.20 -18.83 25.00
C PRO A 307 -7.46 -20.18 25.12
N ARG A 308 -6.92 -20.73 24.01
CA ARG A 308 -6.01 -21.89 24.07
C ARG A 308 -4.60 -21.51 24.53
N LYS A 309 -4.19 -20.28 24.23
CA LYS A 309 -2.85 -19.76 24.52
C LYS A 309 -2.87 -18.65 25.58
N SER A 310 -4.04 -18.10 25.87
CA SER A 310 -4.22 -16.90 26.68
C SER A 310 -3.44 -15.68 26.17
N GLU A 311 -3.12 -15.69 24.88
CA GLU A 311 -2.41 -14.64 24.15
C GLU A 311 -3.33 -14.02 23.11
N PRO A 312 -3.11 -12.76 22.71
CA PRO A 312 -3.87 -12.16 21.62
C PRO A 312 -3.89 -13.00 20.34
N TRP A 313 -4.99 -12.95 19.59
CA TRP A 313 -5.09 -13.64 18.30
C TRP A 313 -3.96 -13.25 17.34
N ALA A 314 -3.37 -14.24 16.66
CA ALA A 314 -2.23 -14.05 15.75
C ALA A 314 -2.63 -13.59 14.33
N SER A 315 -3.89 -13.79 13.92
CA SER A 315 -4.43 -13.24 12.67
C SER A 315 -5.96 -13.32 12.62
N ASP A 316 -6.57 -12.54 11.72
CA ASP A 316 -8.01 -12.64 11.41
C ASP A 316 -8.34 -14.04 10.86
N ALA A 317 -7.40 -14.66 10.13
CA ALA A 317 -7.54 -16.00 9.61
C ALA A 317 -7.63 -17.05 10.73
N GLN A 318 -6.93 -16.85 11.84
CA GLN A 318 -7.03 -17.72 13.01
C GLN A 318 -8.43 -17.62 13.60
N ILE A 319 -8.92 -16.42 13.93
CA ILE A 319 -10.29 -16.20 14.43
C ILE A 319 -11.32 -16.82 13.48
N ARG A 320 -11.17 -16.58 12.17
CA ARG A 320 -12.08 -17.08 11.14
C ARG A 320 -12.17 -18.60 11.11
N LYS A 321 -11.02 -19.30 11.15
CA LYS A 321 -10.95 -20.77 11.03
C LYS A 321 -11.26 -21.48 12.35
N SER A 322 -10.82 -20.94 13.48
CA SER A 322 -10.91 -21.62 14.77
C SER A 322 -12.19 -21.30 15.55
N ARG A 323 -12.80 -20.13 15.32
CA ARG A 323 -13.99 -19.66 16.06
C ARG A 323 -15.19 -19.51 15.14
N TRP A 324 -15.05 -18.66 14.12
CA TRP A 324 -16.19 -18.22 13.32
C TRP A 324 -16.78 -19.33 12.45
N GLN A 325 -15.97 -20.05 11.66
CA GLN A 325 -16.44 -21.16 10.84
C GLN A 325 -17.13 -22.27 11.67
N PRO A 326 -16.54 -22.74 12.78
CA PRO A 326 -17.22 -23.67 13.69
C PRO A 326 -18.52 -23.11 14.27
N LEU A 327 -18.55 -21.82 14.62
CA LEU A 327 -19.76 -21.19 15.16
C LEU A 327 -20.89 -21.17 14.13
N CYS A 328 -20.64 -20.72 12.91
CA CYS A 328 -21.65 -20.75 11.83
C CYS A 328 -22.22 -22.16 11.66
N LYS A 329 -21.35 -23.18 11.67
CA LYS A 329 -21.77 -24.59 11.57
C LYS A 329 -22.67 -25.01 12.74
N ARG A 330 -22.32 -24.66 13.99
CA ARG A 330 -23.13 -24.97 15.17
C ARG A 330 -24.47 -24.23 15.19
N ALA A 331 -24.49 -22.99 14.70
CA ALA A 331 -25.68 -22.15 14.63
C ALA A 331 -26.63 -22.55 13.49
N GLY A 332 -26.19 -23.40 12.55
CA GLY A 332 -26.95 -23.69 11.33
C GLY A 332 -27.03 -22.50 10.36
N VAL A 333 -26.17 -21.49 10.54
CA VAL A 333 -26.16 -20.27 9.74
C VAL A 333 -25.15 -20.41 8.60
N ARG A 334 -25.53 -19.97 7.40
CA ARG A 334 -24.64 -20.00 6.23
C ARG A 334 -23.38 -19.22 6.51
N TYR A 335 -22.23 -19.83 6.22
CA TYR A 335 -20.94 -19.19 6.37
C TYR A 335 -20.84 -17.93 5.48
N ARG A 336 -20.47 -16.82 6.11
CA ARG A 336 -19.98 -15.62 5.43
C ARG A 336 -18.67 -15.18 6.08
N ASN A 337 -17.86 -14.39 5.38
CA ASN A 337 -16.61 -13.91 5.98
C ASN A 337 -16.93 -12.94 7.16
N PRO A 338 -16.08 -12.85 8.21
CA PRO A 338 -16.38 -12.01 9.39
C PRO A 338 -16.59 -10.53 9.10
N TYR A 339 -16.07 -10.02 7.98
CA TYR A 339 -16.29 -8.61 7.59
C TYR A 339 -17.77 -8.30 7.34
N GLN A 340 -18.61 -9.32 7.05
CA GLN A 340 -20.06 -9.12 6.94
C GLN A 340 -20.72 -8.69 8.26
N MET A 341 -20.10 -8.91 9.42
CA MET A 341 -20.61 -8.41 10.71
C MET A 341 -20.62 -6.87 10.74
N ARG A 342 -19.61 -6.24 10.12
CA ARG A 342 -19.57 -4.79 9.90
C ARG A 342 -20.65 -4.33 8.92
N HIS A 343 -20.90 -5.10 7.86
CA HIS A 343 -22.00 -4.80 6.94
C HIS A 343 -23.35 -4.89 7.66
N THR A 344 -23.52 -5.87 8.55
CA THR A 344 -24.70 -6.06 9.42
C THR A 344 -24.90 -4.89 10.36
N TYR A 345 -23.85 -4.46 11.07
CA TYR A 345 -23.87 -3.24 11.90
C TYR A 345 -24.45 -2.05 11.13
N ALA A 346 -23.94 -1.81 9.92
CA ALA A 346 -24.31 -0.66 9.11
C ALA A 346 -25.73 -0.77 8.58
N SER A 347 -26.08 -1.91 7.96
CA SER A 347 -27.41 -2.13 7.38
C SER A 347 -28.50 -2.07 8.42
N THR A 348 -28.31 -2.66 9.59
CA THR A 348 -29.34 -2.72 10.64
C THR A 348 -29.61 -1.32 11.20
N ARG A 349 -28.56 -0.54 11.48
CA ARG A 349 -28.71 0.85 11.97
C ARG A 349 -29.31 1.77 10.93
N LEU A 350 -28.90 1.66 9.66
CA LEU A 350 -29.47 2.45 8.58
C LEU A 350 -30.94 2.11 8.36
N THR A 351 -31.31 0.82 8.41
CA THR A 351 -32.71 0.37 8.34
C THR A 351 -33.54 0.93 9.48
N ALA A 352 -32.94 1.06 10.67
CA ALA A 352 -33.56 1.70 11.84
C ALA A 352 -33.62 3.24 11.74
N GLY A 353 -33.16 3.85 10.65
CA GLY A 353 -33.20 5.31 10.44
C GLY A 353 -32.04 6.07 11.06
N ALA A 354 -30.91 5.43 11.37
CA ALA A 354 -29.73 6.15 11.83
C ALA A 354 -29.18 7.10 10.74
N ASN A 355 -28.64 8.24 11.16
CA ASN A 355 -28.04 9.22 10.26
C ASN A 355 -26.82 8.61 9.50
N PRO A 356 -26.82 8.58 8.15
CA PRO A 356 -25.72 8.03 7.37
C PRO A 356 -24.35 8.65 7.64
N TRP A 357 -24.29 9.95 7.98
CA TRP A 357 -23.05 10.64 8.34
C TRP A 357 -22.48 10.12 9.66
N TYR A 358 -23.35 9.92 10.65
CA TYR A 358 -22.98 9.30 11.91
C TYR A 358 -22.47 7.87 11.70
N ILE A 359 -23.16 7.08 10.87
CA ILE A 359 -22.69 5.72 10.55
C ILE A 359 -21.35 5.74 9.80
N ALA A 360 -21.12 6.70 8.90
CA ALA A 360 -19.83 6.86 8.23
C ALA A 360 -18.71 7.15 9.24
N ASP A 361 -18.96 8.04 10.20
CA ASP A 361 -18.04 8.37 11.29
C ASP A 361 -17.73 7.16 12.16
N GLN A 362 -18.75 6.46 12.67
CA GLN A 362 -18.61 5.25 13.48
C GLN A 362 -17.87 4.11 12.77
N LEU A 363 -18.01 4.04 11.44
CA LEU A 363 -17.29 3.09 10.61
C LEU A 363 -15.87 3.56 10.26
N GLY A 364 -15.52 4.83 10.45
CA GLY A 364 -14.26 5.40 10.02
C GLY A 364 -14.13 5.38 8.50
N HIS A 365 -15.16 5.86 7.81
CA HIS A 365 -15.13 6.17 6.39
C HIS A 365 -14.69 7.63 6.23
N THR A 366 -13.77 7.87 5.29
CA THR A 366 -13.36 9.24 4.92
C THR A 366 -14.47 10.01 4.21
N ASP A 367 -15.44 9.29 3.65
CA ASP A 367 -16.51 9.85 2.84
C ASP A 367 -17.81 9.05 3.05
N VAL A 368 -18.90 9.79 3.27
CA VAL A 368 -20.25 9.26 3.41
C VAL A 368 -20.77 8.65 2.10
N GLU A 369 -20.24 9.04 0.94
CA GLU A 369 -20.61 8.45 -0.35
C GLU A 369 -20.43 6.93 -0.35
N MET A 370 -19.43 6.44 0.39
CA MET A 370 -19.22 5.01 0.56
C MET A 370 -20.40 4.32 1.27
N VAL A 371 -21.01 5.00 2.24
CA VAL A 371 -22.22 4.50 2.92
C VAL A 371 -23.38 4.42 1.95
N PHE A 372 -23.64 5.48 1.16
CA PHE A 372 -24.72 5.47 0.16
C PHE A 372 -24.48 4.43 -0.95
N LYS A 373 -23.25 4.33 -1.45
CA LYS A 373 -22.88 3.39 -2.52
C LYS A 373 -23.03 1.93 -2.09
N ILE A 374 -22.66 1.60 -0.85
CA ILE A 374 -22.63 0.22 -0.34
C ILE A 374 -23.97 -0.15 0.30
N TYR A 375 -24.57 0.76 1.07
CA TYR A 375 -25.72 0.50 1.93
C TYR A 375 -26.98 1.26 1.56
N GLY A 376 -26.98 2.09 0.49
CA GLY A 376 -28.12 2.93 0.13
C GLY A 376 -29.44 2.16 -0.01
N LYS A 377 -29.39 0.88 -0.43
CA LYS A 377 -30.57 0.00 -0.52
C LYS A 377 -31.24 -0.30 0.83
N PHE A 378 -30.53 -0.15 1.94
CA PHE A 378 -31.03 -0.37 3.31
C PHE A 378 -31.52 0.92 3.97
N ILE A 379 -31.35 2.07 3.33
CA ILE A 379 -31.84 3.34 3.86
C ILE A 379 -33.35 3.41 3.59
N PRO A 380 -34.20 3.58 4.61
CA PRO A 380 -35.64 3.66 4.45
C PRO A 380 -36.05 4.74 3.43
N LYS A 381 -37.04 4.45 2.57
CA LYS A 381 -37.49 5.40 1.53
C LYS A 381 -38.05 6.71 2.10
N ASN A 382 -38.58 6.69 3.32
CA ASN A 382 -39.02 7.89 4.04
C ASN A 382 -37.86 8.79 4.48
N PHE A 383 -36.62 8.28 4.52
CA PHE A 383 -35.42 9.10 4.71
C PHE A 383 -35.09 9.95 3.47
N GLN A 384 -35.57 9.52 2.29
CA GLN A 384 -35.46 10.25 1.01
C GLN A 384 -36.69 11.12 0.72
N ARG A 385 -37.79 10.92 1.46
CA ARG A 385 -38.90 11.88 1.46
C ARG A 385 -38.48 13.00 2.39
N ALA A 386 -38.51 14.24 1.91
CA ALA A 386 -38.54 15.38 2.80
C ALA A 386 -39.75 15.20 3.74
N GLY A 387 -39.52 14.70 4.96
CA GLY A 387 -40.52 14.73 6.01
C GLY A 387 -40.89 16.20 6.21
N ALA A 388 -42.18 16.53 6.07
CA ALA A 388 -42.74 17.88 6.12
C ALA A 388 -41.73 18.94 5.64
N PHE A 389 -41.58 19.09 4.32
CA PHE A 389 -41.04 20.36 3.80
C PHE A 389 -41.99 21.46 4.25
N THR A 390 -41.74 22.02 5.42
CA THR A 390 -42.32 23.28 5.87
C THR A 390 -41.49 24.34 5.16
N PRO A 391 -42.04 25.06 4.18
CA PRO A 391 -41.33 26.15 3.55
C PRO A 391 -41.00 27.15 4.65
N VAL A 392 -39.71 27.32 4.95
CA VAL A 392 -39.29 28.38 5.88
C VAL A 392 -39.32 29.67 5.07
N SER A 393 -40.34 30.50 5.29
CA SER A 393 -40.36 31.84 4.73
C SER A 393 -39.36 32.71 5.49
N HIS A 394 -38.48 33.42 4.78
CA HIS A 394 -37.62 34.43 5.41
C HIS A 394 -38.42 35.63 5.96
N ALA A 395 -39.73 35.71 5.69
CA ALA A 395 -40.61 36.75 6.22
C ALA A 395 -40.92 36.57 7.72
N ASP A 396 -40.87 35.35 8.25
CA ASP A 396 -41.27 35.07 9.64
C ASP A 396 -40.18 35.42 10.67
N GLN A 397 -39.00 35.88 10.23
CA GLN A 397 -37.94 36.40 11.11
C GLN A 397 -37.98 37.92 11.30
N VAL A 398 -38.87 38.64 10.59
CA VAL A 398 -38.97 40.11 10.66
C VAL A 398 -40.06 40.57 11.64
N ALA A 399 -41.06 39.73 11.92
CA ALA A 399 -42.19 40.11 12.78
C ALA A 399 -41.84 40.22 14.28
N ASP A 400 -40.73 39.61 14.73
CA ASP A 400 -40.35 39.59 16.16
C ASP A 400 -39.41 40.74 16.57
N LYS A 401 -39.14 41.70 15.66
CA LYS A 401 -38.26 42.85 15.93
C LYS A 401 -38.95 44.22 15.91
N THR A 402 -40.27 44.28 15.73
CA THR A 402 -41.04 45.55 15.72
C THR A 402 -42.20 45.57 16.72
N GLY A 403 -42.01 44.98 17.89
CA GLY A 403 -42.87 45.19 19.05
C GLY A 403 -42.46 46.45 19.81
N THR A 404 -42.74 47.61 19.21
CA THR A 404 -42.49 48.95 19.76
C THR A 404 -43.49 49.26 20.88
N VAL A 405 -42.92 49.63 22.04
CA VAL A 405 -43.34 50.71 22.94
C VAL A 405 -44.65 51.43 22.60
N SER A 406 -45.64 51.38 23.50
CA SER A 406 -46.56 52.49 23.79
C SER A 406 -47.49 52.19 24.96
N GLY A 407 -47.55 53.11 25.94
CA GLY A 407 -48.66 53.29 26.87
C GLY A 407 -48.35 53.03 28.32
#